data_AF-A0A432JG70-F1
#
_entry.id   AF-A0A432JG70-F1
#
_cell.length_a   1.000
_cell.length_b   1.000
_cell.length_c   1.000
_cell.angle_alpha   90.00
_cell.angle_beta   90.00
_cell.angle_gamma   90.00
#
_symmetry.space_group_name_H-M   'P 1'
#
loop_
_entity.id
_entity.type
_entity.pdbx_description
1 polymer ?
#
loop_
_entity_poly.entity_id
_entity_poly.type
_entity_poly.pdbx_seq_one_letter_code
_entity_poly.pdbx_strand_id
1 'polypeptide(L)'
;MLSNSSAEATPEVLEEYYRELEAFSLAPLWQVQETALIPEPVSKASPYIWHWRDLEPKALRAGELIGTADAERRVLMLLNPSIKDRIATTNSLFSGLQIVMPGEAAKAHRHTPSALRFIINSDGGYTTVNGDRIPM
;
A
#
# COMPACT_ATOMS: atom_id res chain seq x y z
N MET A 1 -46.16 21.31 -8.22
CA MET A 1 -45.41 21.45 -6.96
C MET A 1 -44.70 20.13 -6.70
N LEU A 2 -43.42 20.15 -6.30
CA LEU A 2 -42.71 18.95 -5.85
C LEU A 2 -42.88 18.87 -4.32
N SER A 3 -43.13 17.68 -3.79
CA SER A 3 -43.26 17.40 -2.36
C SER A 3 -42.52 16.11 -2.00
N ASN A 4 -42.02 16.04 -0.77
CA ASN A 4 -41.40 14.81 -0.26
C ASN A 4 -42.45 13.72 -0.06
N SER A 5 -42.04 12.46 -0.27
CA SER A 5 -42.86 11.29 0.04
C SER A 5 -42.99 11.11 1.55
N SER A 6 -44.16 10.68 2.01
CA SER A 6 -44.45 10.31 3.40
C SER A 6 -44.60 8.78 3.56
N ALA A 7 -43.99 8.00 2.66
CA ALA A 7 -44.07 6.55 2.72
C ALA A 7 -43.34 6.01 3.96
N GLU A 8 -44.01 5.12 4.69
CA GLU A 8 -43.47 4.41 5.85
C GLU A 8 -43.78 2.93 5.71
N ALA A 9 -42.81 2.08 5.99
CA ALA A 9 -42.93 0.63 5.99
C ALA A 9 -42.59 0.09 7.38
N THR A 10 -43.13 -1.08 7.74
CA THR A 10 -42.77 -1.73 9.01
C THR A 10 -41.32 -2.24 8.96
N PRO A 11 -40.65 -2.41 10.12
CA PRO A 11 -39.29 -2.94 10.17
C PRO A 11 -39.13 -4.28 9.45
N GLU A 12 -40.13 -5.17 9.54
CA GLU A 12 -40.10 -6.50 8.92
C GLU A 12 -40.08 -6.41 7.39
N VAL A 13 -40.94 -5.56 6.81
CA VAL A 13 -40.99 -5.33 5.36
C VAL A 13 -39.68 -4.71 4.85
N LEU A 14 -39.10 -3.77 5.63
CA LEU A 14 -37.81 -3.18 5.27
C LEU A 14 -36.67 -4.20 5.34
N GLU A 15 -36.64 -5.07 6.35
CA GLU A 15 -35.60 -6.10 6.48
C GLU A 15 -35.67 -7.13 5.35
N GLU A 16 -36.88 -7.59 4.98
CA GLU A 16 -37.10 -8.48 3.84
C GLU A 16 -36.62 -7.82 2.54
N TYR A 17 -37.02 -6.57 2.30
CA TYR A 17 -36.57 -5.80 1.15
C TYR A 17 -35.04 -5.68 1.09
N TYR A 18 -34.37 -5.35 2.20
CA TYR A 18 -32.90 -5.26 2.22
C TYR A 18 -32.23 -6.60 1.93
N ARG A 19 -32.81 -7.72 2.38
CA ARG A 19 -32.30 -9.05 2.08
C ARG A 19 -32.47 -9.42 0.62
N GLU A 20 -33.57 -9.03 -0.01
CA GLU A 20 -33.79 -9.23 -1.45
C GLU A 20 -32.75 -8.46 -2.29
N LEU A 21 -32.37 -7.25 -1.88
CA LEU A 21 -31.34 -6.45 -2.56
C LEU A 21 -29.99 -7.17 -2.64
N GLU A 22 -29.62 -7.95 -1.61
CA GLU A 22 -28.36 -8.70 -1.59
C GLU A 22 -28.25 -9.68 -2.77
N ALA A 23 -29.36 -10.31 -3.18
CA ALA A 23 -29.40 -11.22 -4.31
C ALA A 23 -29.04 -10.55 -5.65
N PHE A 24 -29.12 -9.22 -5.71
CA PHE A 24 -28.78 -8.40 -6.87
C PHE A 24 -27.49 -7.60 -6.69
N SER A 25 -26.72 -7.85 -5.62
CA SER A 25 -25.56 -7.02 -5.25
C SER A 25 -25.91 -5.53 -5.09
N LEU A 26 -27.12 -5.24 -4.60
CA LEU A 26 -27.60 -3.89 -4.31
C LEU A 26 -27.46 -3.59 -2.81
N ALA A 27 -27.17 -2.33 -2.48
CA ALA A 27 -27.11 -1.85 -1.11
C ALA A 27 -27.80 -0.48 -0.99
N PRO A 28 -28.58 -0.24 0.08
CA PRO A 28 -29.30 1.01 0.27
C PRO A 28 -28.38 2.15 0.75
N LEU A 29 -28.15 3.15 -0.11
CA LEU A 29 -27.30 4.31 0.24
C LEU A 29 -27.75 5.03 1.53
N TRP A 30 -29.05 5.13 1.77
CA TRP A 30 -29.60 5.81 2.95
C TRP A 30 -29.22 5.15 4.29
N GLN A 31 -28.76 3.90 4.31
CA GLN A 31 -28.22 3.26 5.52
C GLN A 31 -26.76 3.61 5.80
N VAL A 32 -26.02 4.06 4.79
CA VAL A 32 -24.58 4.30 4.85
C VAL A 32 -24.20 5.71 4.41
N GLN A 33 -25.17 6.62 4.32
CA GLN A 33 -24.97 7.92 3.70
C GLN A 33 -23.92 8.75 4.42
N GLU A 34 -23.90 8.71 5.75
CA GLU A 34 -22.94 9.44 6.58
C GLU A 34 -21.49 8.95 6.41
N THR A 35 -21.30 7.65 6.15
CA THR A 35 -19.97 7.06 5.94
C THR A 35 -19.54 7.10 4.48
N ALA A 36 -20.48 7.12 3.54
CA ALA A 36 -20.24 7.24 2.10
C ALA A 36 -19.96 8.68 1.66
N LEU A 37 -20.60 9.67 2.29
CA LEU A 37 -20.53 11.08 1.92
C LEU A 37 -19.87 11.90 3.05
N ILE A 38 -18.57 11.67 3.25
CA ILE A 38 -17.77 12.44 4.22
C ILE A 38 -17.36 13.80 3.63
N PRO A 39 -17.36 14.91 4.42
CA PRO A 39 -17.00 16.24 3.92
C PRO A 39 -15.54 16.36 3.48
N GLU A 40 -14.66 15.57 4.10
CA GLU A 40 -13.22 15.58 3.83
C GLU A 40 -12.67 14.15 3.79
N PRO A 41 -11.63 13.88 2.97
CA PRO A 41 -11.02 12.56 2.92
C PRO A 41 -10.39 12.15 4.25
N VAL A 42 -10.77 10.98 4.75
CA VAL A 42 -10.11 10.36 5.91
C VAL A 42 -9.06 9.37 5.42
N SER A 43 -7.79 9.67 5.67
CA SER A 43 -6.68 8.79 5.31
C SER A 43 -6.66 7.53 6.18
N LYS A 44 -6.52 6.36 5.57
CA LYS A 44 -6.23 5.11 6.29
C LYS A 44 -4.79 5.07 6.83
N ALA A 45 -3.86 5.70 6.12
CA ALA A 45 -2.48 5.85 6.57
C ALA A 45 -2.40 6.86 7.72
N SER A 46 -1.71 6.50 8.81
CA SER A 46 -1.32 7.46 9.84
C SER A 46 0.10 7.98 9.61
N PRO A 47 0.41 9.23 10.01
CA PRO A 47 1.78 9.72 10.01
C PRO A 47 2.69 8.83 10.84
N TYR A 48 3.86 8.52 10.31
CA TYR A 48 4.86 7.71 11.00
C TYR A 48 6.27 8.08 10.55
N ILE A 49 7.24 7.96 11.46
CA ILE A 49 8.64 8.29 11.20
C ILE A 49 9.47 7.01 11.37
N TRP A 50 10.23 6.68 10.33
CA TRP A 50 11.30 5.69 10.40
C TRP A 50 12.64 6.42 10.45
N HIS A 51 13.33 6.38 11.59
CA HIS A 51 14.62 7.04 11.73
C HIS A 51 15.73 6.21 11.08
N TRP A 52 16.54 6.85 10.23
CA TRP A 52 17.69 6.20 9.56
C TRP A 52 18.62 5.50 10.55
N ARG A 53 18.93 6.15 11.68
CA ARG A 53 19.80 5.59 12.74
C ARG A 53 19.35 4.22 13.26
N ASP A 54 18.04 3.96 13.21
CA ASP A 54 17.45 2.72 13.71
C ASP A 54 17.31 1.67 12.60
N LEU A 55 17.19 2.11 11.33
CA LEU A 55 17.02 1.26 10.17
C LEU A 55 18.34 0.76 9.58
N GLU A 56 19.38 1.60 9.56
CA GLU A 56 20.68 1.26 8.97
C GLU A 56 21.28 -0.03 9.56
N PRO A 57 21.35 -0.21 10.89
CA PRO A 57 21.87 -1.46 11.46
C PRO A 57 21.02 -2.68 11.08
N LYS A 58 19.70 -2.51 10.90
CA LYS A 58 18.79 -3.60 10.51
C LYS A 58 18.99 -4.01 9.06
N ALA A 59 19.19 -3.03 8.18
CA ALA A 59 19.49 -3.29 6.77
C ALA A 59 20.83 -4.01 6.61
N LEU A 60 21.88 -3.51 7.26
CA LEU A 60 23.20 -4.15 7.26
C LEU A 60 23.12 -5.59 7.79
N ARG A 61 22.41 -5.79 8.91
CA ARG A 61 22.21 -7.13 9.48
C ARG A 61 21.47 -8.07 8.52
N ALA A 62 20.51 -7.58 7.74
CA ALA A 62 19.87 -8.39 6.71
C ALA A 62 20.88 -8.84 5.64
N GLY A 63 21.84 -7.99 5.28
CA GLY A 63 22.94 -8.31 4.36
C GLY A 63 23.82 -9.47 4.81
N GLU A 64 23.99 -9.64 6.12
CA GLU A 64 24.77 -10.74 6.71
C GLU A 64 23.98 -12.05 6.81
N LEU A 65 22.65 -11.96 6.94
CA LEU A 65 21.79 -13.09 7.29
C LEU A 65 21.09 -13.74 6.11
N ILE A 66 20.77 -12.97 5.07
CA ILE A 66 19.89 -13.42 3.99
C ILE A 66 20.68 -13.43 2.69
N GLY A 67 20.87 -14.60 2.09
CA GLY A 67 21.55 -14.71 0.80
C GLY A 67 20.72 -14.14 -0.35
N THR A 68 21.37 -13.85 -1.48
CA THR A 68 20.70 -13.36 -2.70
C THR A 68 19.87 -14.44 -3.41
N ALA A 69 20.10 -15.72 -3.11
CA ALA A 69 19.27 -16.82 -3.61
C ALA A 69 17.90 -16.86 -2.91
N ASP A 70 17.84 -16.43 -1.65
CA ASP A 70 16.63 -16.48 -0.81
C ASP A 70 15.75 -15.24 -0.99
N ALA A 71 16.30 -14.16 -1.55
CA ALA A 71 15.59 -12.91 -1.79
C ALA A 71 15.97 -12.30 -3.16
N GLU A 72 15.03 -12.25 -4.11
CA GLU A 72 15.25 -11.56 -5.40
C GLU A 72 15.65 -10.09 -5.21
N ARG A 73 15.08 -9.44 -4.19
CA ARG A 73 15.54 -8.16 -3.65
C ARG A 73 15.46 -8.19 -2.13
N ARG A 74 16.58 -7.94 -1.48
CA ARG A 74 16.62 -7.77 -0.02
C ARG A 74 16.16 -6.37 0.34
N VAL A 75 14.87 -6.26 0.67
CA VAL A 75 14.17 -5.00 0.96
C VAL A 75 13.50 -5.10 2.33
N LEU A 76 13.77 -4.12 3.19
CA LEU A 76 13.00 -3.89 4.41
C LEU A 76 11.82 -2.97 4.08
N MET A 77 10.61 -3.49 4.19
CA MET A 77 9.39 -2.78 3.80
C MET A 77 9.00 -1.74 4.86
N LEU A 78 8.67 -0.52 4.45
CA LEU A 78 8.20 0.53 5.34
C LEU A 78 6.68 0.45 5.45
N LEU A 79 6.19 -0.36 6.39
CA LEU A 79 4.75 -0.63 6.54
C LEU A 79 4.08 0.39 7.46
N ASN A 80 3.04 1.05 6.96
CA ASN A 80 2.27 2.00 7.76
C ASN A 80 1.59 1.28 8.95
N PRO A 81 1.76 1.73 10.20
CA PRO A 81 1.19 1.04 11.34
C PRO A 81 -0.33 0.91 11.32
N SER A 82 -1.04 1.82 10.64
CA SER A 82 -2.51 1.85 10.61
C SER A 82 -3.12 1.12 9.42
N ILE A 83 -2.31 0.71 8.44
CA ILE A 83 -2.76 -0.09 7.30
C ILE A 83 -2.40 -1.56 7.59
N LYS A 84 -3.42 -2.37 7.92
CA LYS A 84 -3.24 -3.79 8.29
C LYS A 84 -3.71 -4.78 7.22
N ASP A 85 -4.54 -4.31 6.30
CA ASP A 85 -5.19 -5.10 5.26
C ASP A 85 -4.31 -5.37 4.05
N ARG A 86 -3.18 -4.66 3.90
CA ARG A 86 -2.25 -4.81 2.77
C ARG A 86 -0.85 -4.27 3.05
N ILE A 87 0.07 -4.60 2.16
CA ILE A 87 1.42 -4.03 2.08
C ILE A 87 1.33 -2.59 1.57
N ALA A 88 1.62 -1.61 2.42
CA ALA A 88 1.63 -0.20 2.01
C ALA A 88 2.43 0.69 2.97
N THR A 89 3.03 1.75 2.43
CA THR A 89 3.65 2.85 3.21
C THR A 89 2.69 4.02 3.37
N THR A 90 1.91 4.31 2.32
CA THR A 90 0.81 5.31 2.33
C THR A 90 -0.45 4.71 1.68
N ASN A 91 -1.49 5.51 1.47
CA ASN A 91 -2.70 5.05 0.77
C ASN A 91 -2.43 4.61 -0.68
N SER A 92 -1.34 5.05 -1.32
CA SER A 92 -1.06 4.79 -2.74
C SER A 92 0.39 4.41 -3.04
N LEU A 93 1.31 4.54 -2.08
CA LEU A 93 2.73 4.27 -2.28
C LEU A 93 3.21 3.11 -1.42
N PHE A 94 4.11 2.32 -2.01
CA PHE A 94 5.01 1.41 -1.32
C PHE A 94 6.41 2.02 -1.32
N SER A 95 7.09 1.90 -0.18
CA SER A 95 8.50 2.23 -0.02
C SER A 95 9.20 1.14 0.79
N GLY A 96 10.48 0.94 0.51
CA GLY A 96 11.30 -0.02 1.20
C GLY A 96 12.77 0.38 1.12
N LEU A 97 13.53 -0.02 2.14
CA LEU A 97 14.97 0.14 2.19
C LEU A 97 15.63 -1.08 1.56
N GLN A 98 16.20 -0.91 0.37
CA GLN A 98 16.97 -1.97 -0.28
C GLN A 98 18.43 -1.91 0.17
N ILE A 99 19.03 -3.08 0.41
CA ILE A 99 20.49 -3.22 0.59
C ILE A 99 21.08 -4.20 -0.42
N VAL A 100 22.17 -3.78 -1.05
CA VAL A 100 22.96 -4.57 -2.00
C VAL A 100 24.42 -4.49 -1.55
N MET A 101 25.00 -5.63 -1.22
CA MET A 101 26.37 -5.73 -0.72
C MET A 101 27.38 -5.78 -1.88
N PRO A 102 28.66 -5.46 -1.65
CA PRO A 102 29.69 -5.55 -2.67
C PRO A 102 29.73 -6.92 -3.36
N GLY A 103 29.74 -6.93 -4.69
CA GLY A 103 29.77 -8.14 -5.51
C GLY A 103 28.40 -8.78 -5.76
N GLU A 104 27.33 -8.29 -5.16
CA GLU A 104 25.98 -8.81 -5.40
C GLU A 104 25.32 -8.15 -6.62
N ALA A 105 24.45 -8.93 -7.28
CA ALA A 105 23.56 -8.45 -8.33
C ALA A 105 22.15 -8.96 -8.11
N ALA A 106 21.16 -8.11 -8.36
CA ALA A 106 19.75 -8.49 -8.39
C ALA A 106 19.33 -8.85 -9.82
N LYS A 107 18.44 -9.84 -9.97
CA LYS A 107 17.94 -10.28 -11.29
C LYS A 107 17.10 -9.19 -11.95
N ALA A 108 17.18 -9.11 -13.28
CA ALA A 108 16.34 -8.23 -14.08
C ALA A 108 14.90 -8.76 -14.16
N HIS A 109 13.93 -7.85 -14.11
CA HIS A 109 12.51 -8.15 -14.31
C HIS A 109 11.76 -6.91 -14.84
N ARG A 110 10.47 -7.08 -15.15
CA ARG A 110 9.56 -6.02 -15.54
C ARG A 110 8.23 -6.19 -14.83
N HIS A 111 7.53 -5.09 -14.58
CA HIS A 111 6.23 -5.09 -13.92
C HIS A 111 5.45 -3.84 -14.33
N THR A 112 4.13 -3.86 -14.16
CA THR A 112 3.26 -2.71 -14.46
C THR A 112 3.41 -1.52 -13.50
N PRO A 113 3.76 -1.67 -12.20
CA PRO A 113 4.00 -0.53 -11.33
C PRO A 113 5.19 0.31 -11.78
N SER A 114 5.10 1.63 -11.63
CA SER A 114 6.26 2.52 -11.74
C SER A 114 7.11 2.45 -10.47
N ALA A 115 8.42 2.63 -10.61
CA ALA A 115 9.36 2.60 -9.48
C ALA A 115 10.44 3.67 -9.64
N LEU A 116 10.90 4.21 -8.51
CA LEU A 116 12.08 5.06 -8.42
C LEU A 116 13.05 4.47 -7.40
N ARG A 117 14.33 4.81 -7.53
CA ARG A 117 15.33 4.52 -6.50
C ARG A 117 16.00 5.82 -6.10
N PHE A 118 15.98 6.09 -4.80
CA PHE A 118 16.69 7.20 -4.20
C PHE A 118 17.82 6.65 -3.35
N ILE A 119 19.03 7.13 -3.58
CA ILE A 119 20.24 6.58 -2.95
C ILE A 119 20.56 7.38 -1.70
N ILE A 120 20.68 6.64 -0.60
CA ILE A 120 21.09 7.19 0.70
C ILE A 120 22.60 7.04 0.88
N ASN A 121 23.14 5.87 0.51
CA ASN A 121 24.56 5.56 0.56
C ASN A 121 24.89 4.56 -0.56
N SER A 122 25.87 4.89 -1.40
CA SER A 122 26.37 4.06 -2.50
C SER A 122 27.81 4.44 -2.80
N ASP A 123 28.64 3.43 -3.07
CA ASP A 123 29.98 3.59 -3.63
C ASP A 123 30.10 2.66 -4.85
N GLY A 124 29.85 3.22 -6.04
CA GLY A 124 29.96 2.49 -7.31
C GLY A 124 28.76 1.62 -7.70
N GLY A 125 27.60 1.79 -7.04
CA GLY A 125 26.35 1.13 -7.40
C GLY A 125 25.83 1.52 -8.78
N TYR A 126 24.98 0.66 -9.37
CA TYR A 126 24.28 0.98 -10.60
C TYR A 126 22.96 0.22 -10.72
N THR A 127 22.10 0.67 -11.62
CA THR A 127 20.93 -0.09 -12.08
C THR A 127 20.95 -0.18 -13.61
N THR A 128 20.36 -1.24 -14.15
CA THR A 128 20.17 -1.39 -15.59
C THR A 128 18.69 -1.27 -15.92
N VAL A 129 18.33 -0.40 -16.86
CA VAL A 129 16.95 -0.22 -17.34
C VAL A 129 16.96 -0.34 -18.85
N ASN A 130 16.26 -1.34 -19.40
CA ASN A 130 16.23 -1.62 -20.85
C ASN A 130 17.62 -1.78 -21.50
N GLY A 131 18.61 -2.25 -20.75
CA GLY A 131 19.99 -2.42 -21.22
C GLY A 131 20.90 -1.23 -20.89
N ASP A 132 20.34 -0.08 -20.54
CA ASP A 132 21.12 1.11 -20.20
C ASP A 132 21.59 1.05 -18.75
N ARG A 133 22.91 1.16 -18.56
CA ARG A 133 23.54 1.18 -17.23
C ARG A 133 23.54 2.61 -16.68
N ILE A 134 22.88 2.80 -15.55
CA ILE A 134 22.71 4.08 -14.87
C ILE A 134 23.46 4.01 -13.53
N PRO A 135 24.52 4.80 -13.33
CA PRO A 135 25.20 4.92 -12.04
C PRO A 135 24.23 5.39 -10.94
N MET A 136 24.40 4.87 -9.72
CA MET A 136 23.53 5.13 -8.57
C MET A 136 24.33 5.52 -7.35
#